data_AF-A0A316E310-F1
#
_entry.id   AF-A0A316E310-F1
#
_cell.length_a   1.000
_cell.length_b   1.000
_cell.length_c   1.000
_cell.angle_alpha   90.00
_cell.angle_beta   90.00
_cell.angle_gamma   90.00
#
_symmetry.space_group_name_H-M   'P 1'
#
loop_
_entity.id
_entity.type
_entity.pdbx_description
1 polymer ?
#
loop_
_entity_poly.entity_id
_entity_poly.type
_entity_poly.pdbx_seq_one_letter_code
_entity_poly.pdbx_strand_id
1 'polypeptide(L)'
;MPYDITMCGGGDCPIKKLCYRYTAEIEGRQDFFGNIPFDFALNNCEHFWKDAQIDAKIRLRAYQIWESSGRNSQTDSVAHWQQAEREFLDSE
;
A
#
# COMPACT_ATOMS: atom_id res chain seq x y z
N MET A 1 -17.38 1.04 10.53
CA MET A 1 -16.64 0.96 11.80
C MET A 1 -15.61 -0.15 11.70
N PRO A 2 -14.37 0.16 11.28
CA PRO A 2 -13.30 -0.82 11.09
C PRO A 2 -12.58 -1.09 12.42
N TYR A 3 -13.34 -1.23 13.51
CA TYR A 3 -12.77 -1.32 14.86
C TYR A 3 -12.28 -2.71 15.22
N ASP A 4 -12.60 -3.72 14.41
CA ASP A 4 -12.22 -5.11 14.64
C ASP A 4 -11.16 -5.54 13.62
N ILE A 5 -9.97 -4.93 13.73
CA ILE A 5 -8.80 -5.36 12.97
C ILE A 5 -7.61 -5.56 13.90
N THR A 6 -6.89 -6.66 13.71
CA THR A 6 -5.56 -6.82 14.29
C THR A 6 -4.57 -5.94 13.52
N MET A 7 -3.89 -5.07 14.25
CA MET A 7 -2.91 -4.11 13.75
C MET A 7 -1.56 -4.80 13.49
N CYS A 8 -0.75 -4.20 12.62
CA CYS A 8 0.58 -4.68 12.26
C CYS A 8 1.63 -3.61 12.59
N GLY A 9 2.69 -3.99 13.32
CA GLY A 9 3.79 -3.08 13.65
C GLY A 9 4.67 -2.68 12.46
N GLY A 10 4.49 -3.31 11.29
CA GLY A 10 5.13 -2.93 10.03
C GLY A 10 6.61 -3.31 9.89
N GLY A 11 7.44 -3.14 10.92
CA GLY A 11 8.89 -3.47 10.92
C GLY A 11 9.58 -3.34 9.56
N ASP A 12 10.27 -4.40 9.11
CA ASP A 12 10.97 -4.43 7.81
C ASP A 12 10.08 -4.85 6.62
N CYS A 13 8.75 -4.86 6.78
CA CYS A 13 7.84 -5.21 5.70
C CYS A 13 7.91 -4.14 4.58
N PRO A 14 8.26 -4.52 3.34
CA PRO A 14 8.49 -3.57 2.25
C PRO A 14 7.20 -2.88 1.77
N ILE A 15 6.04 -3.49 2.04
CA ILE A 15 4.73 -3.00 1.60
C ILE A 15 3.89 -2.43 2.74
N LYS A 16 4.47 -2.20 3.93
CA LYS A 16 3.72 -1.74 5.11
C LYS A 16 2.93 -0.46 4.86
N LYS A 17 3.49 0.50 4.12
CA LYS A 17 2.83 1.77 3.77
C LYS A 17 1.58 1.61 2.88
N LEU A 18 1.39 0.45 2.26
CA LEU A 18 0.23 0.12 1.44
C LEU A 18 -0.83 -0.70 2.21
N CYS A 19 -0.49 -1.14 3.43
CA CYS A 19 -1.30 -2.07 4.20
C CYS A 19 -2.11 -1.35 5.26
N TYR A 20 -3.43 -1.45 5.19
CA TYR A 20 -4.37 -0.87 6.15
C TYR A 20 -4.10 -1.30 7.60
N ARG A 21 -3.61 -2.53 7.81
CA ARG A 21 -3.25 -3.00 9.16
C ARG A 21 -2.12 -2.22 9.80
N TYR A 22 -1.28 -1.56 9.00
CA TYR A 22 -0.19 -0.70 9.46
C TYR A 22 -0.59 0.78 9.46
N THR A 23 -1.36 1.23 8.46
CA THR A 23 -1.70 2.64 8.27
C THR A 23 -2.96 3.07 9.02
N ALA A 24 -3.79 2.15 9.50
CA ALA A 24 -4.98 2.48 10.27
C ALA A 24 -4.64 3.26 11.55
N GLU A 25 -5.51 4.20 11.91
CA GLU A 25 -5.37 4.98 13.13
C GLU A 25 -5.66 4.10 14.36
N ILE A 26 -4.83 4.25 15.40
CA ILE A 26 -5.00 3.52 16.64
C ILE A 26 -5.97 4.30 17.53
N GLU A 27 -7.24 3.88 17.50
CA GLU A 27 -8.27 4.41 18.41
C GLU A 27 -8.39 3.54 19.66
N GLY A 28 -7.84 4.02 20.78
CA GLY A 28 -7.96 3.35 22.09
C GLY A 28 -7.10 2.10 22.22
N ARG A 29 -7.65 1.04 22.82
CA ARG A 29 -6.97 -0.26 22.96
C ARG A 29 -7.22 -1.07 21.69
N GLN A 30 -6.13 -1.51 21.05
CA GLN A 30 -6.16 -2.35 19.87
C GLN A 30 -5.26 -3.58 20.01
N ASP A 31 -5.61 -4.65 19.31
CA ASP A 31 -4.79 -5.85 19.22
C ASP A 31 -3.73 -5.72 18.12
N PHE A 32 -2.55 -6.27 18.36
CA PHE A 32 -1.44 -6.28 17.42
C PHE A 32 -0.96 -7.71 17.18
N PHE A 33 -0.50 -7.98 15.95
CA PHE A 33 0.24 -9.21 15.70
C PHE A 33 1.52 -9.22 16.54
N GLY A 34 1.77 -10.34 17.21
CA GLY A 34 2.99 -10.52 18.01
C GLY A 34 4.28 -10.55 17.17
N ASN A 35 4.17 -10.98 15.91
CA ASN A 35 5.27 -10.97 14.92
C ASN A 35 4.77 -10.35 13.60
N ILE A 36 5.70 -9.89 12.77
CA ILE A 36 5.35 -9.36 11.43
C ILE A 36 4.84 -10.52 10.57
N PRO A 37 3.62 -10.43 10.00
CA PRO A 37 3.02 -11.52 9.23
C PRO A 37 3.55 -11.66 7.79
N PHE A 38 4.54 -10.86 7.39
CA PHE A 38 5.10 -10.86 6.06
C PHE A 38 6.07 -12.04 5.89
N ASP A 39 5.85 -12.85 4.85
CA ASP A 39 6.75 -13.92 4.44
C ASP A 39 7.83 -13.34 3.50
N PHE A 40 9.05 -13.24 4.03
CA PHE A 40 10.20 -12.74 3.28
C PHE A 40 10.75 -13.72 2.25
N ALA A 41 10.51 -15.03 2.41
CA ALA A 41 10.93 -16.04 1.43
C ALA A 41 10.03 -16.04 0.20
N LEU A 42 8.73 -15.82 0.40
CA LEU A 42 7.73 -15.74 -0.68
C LEU A 42 7.47 -14.30 -1.17
N ASN A 43 8.02 -13.29 -0.48
CA ASN A 43 7.79 -11.87 -0.74
C ASN A 43 6.28 -11.54 -0.76
N ASN A 44 5.51 -12.08 0.19
CA ASN A 44 4.06 -11.88 0.27
C ASN A 44 3.59 -11.78 1.73
N CYS A 45 2.32 -11.42 1.92
CA CYS A 45 1.71 -11.43 3.25
C CYS A 45 0.24 -11.83 3.11
N GLU A 46 -0.13 -12.96 3.71
CA GLU A 46 -1.52 -13.46 3.70
C GLU A 46 -2.48 -12.48 4.39
N HIS A 47 -1.99 -11.76 5.40
CA HIS A 47 -2.75 -10.75 6.13
C HIS A 47 -2.70 -9.35 5.50
N PHE A 48 -2.14 -9.22 4.29
CA PHE A 48 -2.12 -7.93 3.58
C PHE A 48 -3.55 -7.46 3.32
N TRP A 49 -3.85 -6.24 3.78
CA TRP A 49 -5.10 -5.57 3.49
C TRP A 49 -4.78 -4.25 2.82
N LYS A 50 -5.14 -4.12 1.54
CA LYS A 50 -4.93 -2.88 0.78
C LYS A 50 -5.62 -1.69 1.44
N ASP A 51 -4.87 -0.64 1.74
CA ASP A 51 -5.43 0.63 2.22
C ASP A 51 -6.10 1.38 1.06
N ALA A 52 -7.41 1.60 1.19
CA ALA A 52 -8.21 2.27 0.16
C ALA A 52 -7.86 3.75 -0.04
N GLN A 53 -7.47 4.47 1.02
CA GLN A 53 -7.06 5.87 0.92
C GLN A 53 -5.72 5.99 0.19
N ILE A 54 -4.78 5.11 0.51
CA ILE A 54 -3.49 5.05 -0.17
C ILE A 54 -3.65 4.61 -1.62
N ASP A 55 -4.48 3.59 -1.87
CA ASP A 55 -4.80 3.16 -3.23
C ASP A 55 -5.38 4.28 -4.10
N ALA A 56 -6.28 5.09 -3.54
CA ALA A 56 -6.83 6.25 -4.25
C ALA A 56 -5.74 7.27 -4.62
N LYS A 57 -4.77 7.51 -3.73
CA LYS A 57 -3.62 8.40 -4.01
C LYS A 57 -2.73 7.85 -5.12
N ILE A 58 -2.41 6.55 -5.06
CA ILE A 58 -1.61 5.86 -6.09
C ILE A 58 -2.32 5.90 -7.44
N ARG A 59 -3.62 5.63 -7.46
CA ARG A 59 -4.42 5.71 -8.69
C ARG A 59 -4.43 7.12 -9.29
N LEU A 60 -4.59 8.15 -8.47
CA LEU A 60 -4.50 9.53 -8.92
C LEU A 60 -3.12 9.85 -9.49
N ARG A 61 -2.06 9.37 -8.83
CA ARG A 61 -0.69 9.56 -9.30
C ARG A 61 -0.42 8.85 -10.63
N ALA A 62 -0.86 7.60 -10.76
CA ALA A 62 -0.76 6.84 -12.00
C ALA A 62 -1.48 7.56 -13.16
N TYR A 63 -2.64 8.14 -12.88
CA TYR A 63 -3.37 8.97 -13.85
C TYR A 63 -2.57 10.20 -14.28
N GLN A 64 -1.96 10.92 -13.35
CA GLN A 64 -1.11 12.09 -13.68
C GLN A 64 0.10 11.71 -14.55
N ILE A 65 0.71 10.55 -14.29
CA ILE A 65 1.82 10.03 -15.11
C ILE A 65 1.33 9.73 -16.54
N TRP A 66 0.14 9.15 -16.67
CA TRP A 66 -0.46 8.91 -17.98
C TRP A 66 -0.82 10.23 -18.70
N GLU A 67 -1.30 11.25 -17.98
CA GLU A 67 -1.56 12.55 -18.58
C GLU A 67 -0.27 13.21 -19.09
N SER A 68 0.84 13.08 -18.35
CA SER A 68 2.13 13.64 -18.74
C SER A 68 2.81 12.88 -19.88
N SER A 69 2.45 11.60 -20.10
CA SER A 69 2.94 10.80 -21.23
C SER A 69 2.30 11.18 -22.58
N GLY A 70 1.44 12.20 -22.60
CA GLY A 70 0.77 12.69 -23.80
C GLY A 70 -0.52 11.95 -24.12
N ARG A 71 -1.13 11.27 -23.14
CA ARG A 71 -2.42 10.55 -23.27
C ARG A 71 -2.40 9.51 -24.40
N ASN A 72 -1.24 8.92 -24.66
CA ASN A 72 -1.12 7.87 -25.66
C ASN A 72 -1.87 6.62 -25.18
N SER A 73 -2.77 6.09 -25.99
CA SER A 73 -3.53 4.88 -25.64
C SER A 73 -2.68 3.60 -25.78
N GLN A 74 -1.46 3.71 -26.32
CA GLN A 74 -0.50 2.61 -26.42
C GLN A 74 0.43 2.48 -25.21
N THR A 75 0.41 3.39 -24.23
CA THR A 75 1.21 3.19 -23.02
C THR A 75 0.65 2.08 -22.16
N ASP A 76 1.57 1.32 -21.55
CA ASP A 76 1.25 0.29 -20.59
C ASP A 76 0.71 0.91 -19.30
N SER A 77 -0.61 0.80 -19.09
CA SER A 77 -1.27 1.27 -17.87
C SER A 77 -0.71 0.63 -16.60
N VAL A 78 -0.20 -0.60 -16.70
CA VAL A 78 0.44 -1.31 -15.57
C VAL A 78 1.75 -0.64 -15.20
N ALA A 79 2.54 -0.20 -16.18
CA ALA A 79 3.81 0.48 -15.93
C ALA A 79 3.62 1.80 -15.18
N HIS A 80 2.59 2.59 -15.53
CA HIS A 80 2.26 3.83 -14.82
C HIS A 80 1.82 3.56 -13.38
N TRP A 81 1.05 2.49 -13.16
CA TRP A 81 0.63 2.08 -11.83
C TRP A 81 1.82 1.66 -10.96
N GLN A 82 2.70 0.80 -11.49
CA GLN A 82 3.91 0.37 -10.80
C GLN A 82 4.86 1.54 -10.51
N GLN A 83 4.95 2.52 -11.40
CA GLN A 83 5.73 3.73 -11.15
C GLN A 83 5.16 4.53 -9.99
N ALA A 84 3.84 4.76 -9.97
CA ALA A 84 3.18 5.47 -8.88
C ALA A 84 3.34 4.75 -7.54
N GLU A 85 3.24 3.42 -7.52
CA GLU A 85 3.47 2.61 -6.31
C GLU A 85 4.90 2.74 -5.79
N ARG A 86 5.91 2.66 -6.67
CA ARG A 86 7.32 2.86 -6.29
C ARG A 86 7.56 4.26 -5.72
N GLU A 87 7.09 5.30 -6.42
CA GLU A 87 7.21 6.68 -5.95
C GLU A 87 6.58 6.88 -4.57
N PHE A 88 5.45 6.21 -4.30
CA PHE A 88 4.80 6.26 -2.98
C PHE A 88 5.61 5.52 -1.90
N LEU A 89 6.11 4.32 -2.18
CA LEU A 89 6.92 3.55 -1.23
C LEU A 89 8.23 4.26 -0.87
N ASP A 90 8.86 4.89 -1.87
CA ASP A 90 10.15 5.58 -1.77
C ASP A 90 10.03 6.99 -1.14
N SER A 91 8.82 7.56 -1.05
CA SER A 91 8.59 8.81 -0.31
C SER A 91 8.76 8.58 1.20
N GLU A 92 9.90 8.98 1.75
CA GLU A 92 10.23 8.96 3.20
C GLU A 92 9.56 10.11 3.97
#